data_AF-A0A536J590-F1
#
_entry.id   AF-A0A536J590-F1
#
_cell.length_a   1.000
_cell.length_b   1.000
_cell.length_c   1.000
_cell.angle_alpha   90.00
_cell.angle_beta   90.00
_cell.angle_gamma   90.00
#
_symmetry.space_group_name_H-M   'P 1'
#
loop_
_entity.id
_entity.type
_entity.pdbx_description
1 polymer ?
#
loop_
_entity_poly.entity_id
_entity_poly.type
_entity_poly.pdbx_seq_one_letter_code
_entity_poly.pdbx_strand_id
1 'polypeptide(L)'
;MRKIVTAVTAASLALSMLAMAVPASAVSGYDSAYAGESAFVNISPGQTQNFQVFFANAGTTNWSRGTSTQVDLAACLDDKTTCNAQDASEASWNSG
;
A
#
# COMPACT_ATOMS: atom_id res chain seq x y z
N MET A 1 -16.50 -41.77 -15.93
CA MET A 1 -15.97 -40.52 -16.52
C MET A 1 -16.78 -39.28 -16.12
N ARG A 2 -18.09 -39.22 -16.40
CA ARG A 2 -18.95 -38.05 -16.08
C ARG A 2 -18.93 -37.63 -14.59
N LYS A 3 -19.02 -38.59 -13.66
CA LYS A 3 -18.97 -38.34 -12.20
C LYS A 3 -17.61 -37.82 -11.68
N ILE A 4 -16.51 -38.18 -12.36
CA ILE A 4 -15.15 -37.76 -11.98
C ILE A 4 -14.92 -36.31 -12.42
N VAL A 5 -15.37 -35.96 -13.62
CA VAL A 5 -15.26 -34.59 -14.15
C VAL A 5 -16.04 -33.60 -13.28
N THR A 6 -17.25 -33.96 -12.81
CA THR A 6 -18.07 -33.10 -11.93
C THR A 6 -17.45 -32.91 -10.55
N ALA A 7 -16.84 -33.96 -9.98
CA ALA A 7 -16.16 -33.87 -8.68
C ALA A 7 -14.92 -32.97 -8.75
N VAL A 8 -14.13 -33.07 -9.83
CA VAL A 8 -12.94 -32.23 -10.02
C VAL A 8 -13.35 -30.76 -10.22
N THR A 9 -14.36 -30.47 -11.03
CA THR A 9 -14.82 -29.07 -11.23
C THR A 9 -15.40 -28.45 -9.96
N ALA A 10 -16.16 -29.20 -9.16
CA ALA A 10 -16.66 -28.71 -7.88
C ALA A 10 -15.53 -28.44 -6.87
N ALA A 11 -14.50 -29.29 -6.82
CA ALA A 11 -13.33 -29.10 -5.97
C ALA A 11 -12.51 -27.86 -6.40
N SER A 12 -12.31 -27.67 -7.72
CA SER A 12 -11.62 -26.49 -8.26
C SER A 12 -12.35 -25.19 -7.93
N LEU A 13 -13.68 -25.18 -8.04
CA LEU A 13 -14.50 -24.00 -7.76
C LEU A 13 -14.50 -23.67 -6.26
N ALA A 14 -14.58 -24.68 -5.39
CA ALA A 14 -14.47 -24.49 -3.94
C ALA A 14 -13.08 -23.97 -3.53
N LEU A 15 -12.01 -24.46 -4.17
CA LEU A 15 -10.64 -24.00 -3.89
C LEU A 15 -10.40 -22.56 -4.39
N SER A 16 -11.05 -22.15 -5.48
CA SER A 16 -10.96 -20.77 -6.00
C SER A 16 -11.61 -19.74 -5.07
N MET A 17 -12.59 -20.14 -4.26
CA MET A 17 -13.28 -19.26 -3.30
C MET A 17 -12.49 -19.05 -2.00
N LEU A 18 -11.44 -19.82 -1.75
CA LEU A 18 -10.53 -19.66 -0.61
C LEU A 18 -9.38 -18.68 -0.90
N ALA A 19 -9.18 -18.30 -2.16
CA ALA A 19 -8.16 -17.34 -2.58
C ALA A 19 -8.62 -15.88 -2.45
N MET A 20 -9.49 -15.57 -1.48
CA MET A 20 -9.83 -14.18 -1.19
C MET A 20 -8.62 -13.49 -0.55
N ALA A 21 -8.24 -12.33 -1.10
CA ALA A 21 -7.22 -11.49 -0.48
C ALA A 21 -7.65 -11.15 0.95
N VAL A 22 -6.86 -11.56 1.94
CA VAL A 22 -7.10 -11.17 3.34
C VAL A 22 -6.95 -9.65 3.40
N PRO A 23 -7.97 -8.90 3.86
CA PRO A 23 -7.84 -7.47 3.99
C PRO A 23 -6.71 -7.17 4.96
N ALA A 24 -5.78 -6.30 4.54
CA ALA A 24 -4.70 -5.86 5.41
C ALA A 24 -5.33 -5.22 6.66
N SER A 25 -5.10 -5.81 7.82
CA SER A 25 -5.50 -5.20 9.09
C SER A 25 -4.52 -4.08 9.41
N ALA A 26 -5.03 -2.91 9.77
CA ALA A 26 -4.20 -1.82 10.28
C ALA A 26 -3.46 -2.30 11.54
N VAL A 27 -2.18 -1.90 11.66
CA VAL A 27 -1.38 -2.20 12.85
C VAL A 27 -1.96 -1.41 14.03
N SER A 28 -2.26 -2.10 15.14
CA SER A 28 -2.84 -1.47 16.33
C SER A 28 -1.98 -0.31 16.84
N GLY A 29 -2.62 0.80 17.18
CA GLY A 29 -1.98 2.00 17.73
C GLY A 29 -1.43 2.98 16.69
N TYR A 30 -1.43 2.61 15.40
CA TYR A 30 -1.09 3.50 14.30
C TYR A 30 -2.36 3.95 13.60
N ASP A 31 -2.51 5.26 13.45
CA ASP A 31 -3.56 5.86 12.63
C ASP A 31 -3.12 7.24 12.16
N SER A 32 -3.64 7.69 11.02
CA SER A 32 -3.28 8.97 10.42
C SER A 32 -4.53 9.75 10.01
N ALA A 33 -4.45 11.07 10.14
CA ALA A 33 -5.45 11.99 9.64
C ALA A 33 -4.82 12.94 8.62
N TYR A 34 -5.46 13.11 7.46
CA TYR A 34 -5.02 14.08 6.47
C TYR A 34 -5.09 15.50 7.04
N ALA A 35 -3.96 16.21 7.01
CA ALA A 35 -3.81 17.55 7.58
C ALA A 35 -3.71 18.65 6.52
N GLY A 36 -3.48 18.29 5.26
CA GLY A 36 -3.40 19.21 4.14
C GLY A 36 -2.36 18.83 3.09
N GLU A 37 -2.17 19.70 2.12
CA GLU A 37 -1.20 19.53 1.03
C GLU A 37 -0.65 20.88 0.54
N SER A 38 0.44 20.82 -0.22
CA SER A 38 0.94 22.00 -0.96
C SER A 38 -0.04 22.42 -2.06
N ALA A 39 0.19 23.59 -2.67
CA ALA A 39 -0.56 23.99 -3.86
C ALA A 39 -0.44 22.96 -5.00
N PHE A 40 -1.50 22.84 -5.82
CA PHE A 40 -1.48 21.98 -7.00
C PHE A 40 -0.40 22.41 -8.00
N VAL A 41 0.25 21.42 -8.59
CA VAL A 41 1.26 21.62 -9.63
C VAL A 41 0.66 21.34 -11.00
N ASN A 42 1.00 22.17 -11.99
CA ASN A 42 0.77 21.86 -13.39
C ASN A 42 2.04 21.19 -13.95
N ILE A 43 1.89 20.03 -14.60
CA ILE A 43 3.00 19.23 -15.11
C ILE A 43 2.89 19.05 -16.63
N SER A 44 4.01 19.23 -17.33
CA SER A 44 4.16 18.88 -18.75
C SER A 44 4.72 17.46 -18.92
N PRO A 45 4.55 16.81 -20.10
CA PRO A 45 5.14 15.50 -20.35
C PRO A 45 6.64 15.47 -20.09
N GLY A 46 7.11 14.50 -19.32
CA GLY A 46 8.51 14.33 -18.94
C GLY A 46 9.01 15.26 -17.82
N GLN A 47 8.14 16.11 -17.26
CA GLN A 47 8.50 16.99 -16.15
C GLN A 47 8.33 16.29 -14.80
N THR A 48 9.31 16.48 -13.91
CA THR A 48 9.23 16.12 -12.48
C THR A 48 8.99 17.38 -11.65
N GLN A 49 8.05 17.32 -10.71
CA GLN A 49 7.77 18.41 -9.77
C GLN A 49 7.61 17.86 -8.34
N ASN A 50 7.80 18.73 -7.36
CA ASN A 50 7.56 18.40 -5.96
C ASN A 50 6.12 18.73 -5.57
N PHE A 51 5.45 17.77 -4.92
CA PHE A 51 4.16 17.94 -4.28
C PHE A 51 4.26 17.38 -2.86
N GLN A 52 3.67 18.05 -1.89
CA GLN A 52 3.76 17.67 -0.47
C GLN A 52 2.38 17.39 0.08
N VAL A 53 2.27 16.31 0.86
CA VAL A 53 1.08 15.95 1.65
C VAL A 53 1.47 15.88 3.11
N PHE A 54 0.57 16.33 3.98
CA PHE A 54 0.79 16.37 5.41
C PHE A 54 -0.23 15.48 6.12
N PHE A 55 0.26 14.63 7.02
CA PHE A 55 -0.56 13.77 7.86
C PHE A 55 -0.26 14.05 9.33
N ALA A 56 -1.33 14.15 10.12
CA ALA A 56 -1.26 14.17 11.56
C ALA A 56 -1.33 12.74 12.11
N ASN A 57 -0.58 12.49 13.18
CA ASN A 57 -0.71 11.25 13.94
C ASN A 57 -2.04 11.26 14.70
N ALA A 58 -2.94 10.36 14.34
CA ALA A 58 -4.24 10.17 15.00
C ALA A 58 -4.25 8.94 15.92
N GLY A 59 -3.16 8.16 15.91
CA GLY A 59 -3.00 6.97 16.73
C GLY A 59 -2.43 7.27 18.12
N THR A 60 -2.13 6.20 18.85
CA THR A 60 -1.51 6.26 20.18
C THR A 60 0.00 6.06 20.13
N THR A 61 0.54 5.56 19.01
CA THR A 61 1.97 5.31 18.83
C THR A 61 2.66 6.54 18.24
N ASN A 62 3.67 7.08 18.93
CA ASN A 62 4.44 8.21 18.43
C ASN A 62 5.32 7.82 17.23
N TRP A 63 5.30 8.62 16.17
CA TRP A 63 6.13 8.39 14.98
C TRP A 63 7.51 9.01 15.19
N SER A 64 8.55 8.18 15.10
CA SER A 64 9.93 8.63 15.28
C SER A 64 10.84 8.03 14.22
N ARG A 65 11.49 8.90 13.44
CA ARG A 65 12.42 8.50 12.38
C ARG A 65 13.61 7.73 12.95
N GLY A 66 14.05 6.70 12.22
CA GLY A 66 15.17 5.82 12.57
C GLY A 66 14.87 4.83 13.69
N THR A 67 13.59 4.66 14.06
CA THR A 67 13.17 3.77 15.15
C THR A 67 12.15 2.74 14.66
N SER A 68 11.81 1.77 15.51
CA SER A 68 10.76 0.79 15.23
C SER A 68 9.36 1.39 15.09
N THR A 69 9.16 2.67 15.42
CA THR A 69 7.87 3.36 15.27
C THR A 69 7.85 4.37 14.12
N GLN A 70 8.85 4.35 13.24
CA GLN A 70 8.84 5.16 12.03
C GLN A 70 7.63 4.78 11.15
N VAL A 71 7.04 5.81 10.54
CA VAL A 71 5.98 5.67 9.53
C VAL A 71 6.50 6.35 8.26
N ASP A 72 6.48 5.62 7.16
CA ASP A 72 6.86 6.07 5.83
C ASP A 72 5.64 6.07 4.91
N LEU A 73 5.62 6.99 3.94
CA LEU A 73 4.56 7.05 2.93
C LEU A 73 4.97 6.16 1.77
N ALA A 74 4.54 4.90 1.81
CA ALA A 74 4.82 3.97 0.73
C ALA A 74 3.90 4.23 -0.48
N ALA A 75 4.49 4.29 -1.67
CA ALA A 75 3.76 4.12 -2.92
C ALA A 75 3.69 2.64 -3.29
N CYS A 76 2.86 2.30 -4.27
CA CYS A 76 3.00 1.04 -4.97
C CYS A 76 4.01 1.22 -6.11
N LEU A 77 4.74 0.15 -6.43
CA LEU A 77 5.63 0.09 -7.59
C LEU A 77 4.87 0.41 -8.89
N ASP A 78 5.58 0.51 -10.00
CA ASP A 78 5.01 0.84 -11.30
C ASP A 78 3.88 -0.11 -11.74
N ASP A 79 3.88 -1.36 -11.29
CA ASP A 79 2.82 -2.34 -11.55
C ASP A 79 1.47 -2.02 -10.86
N LYS A 80 1.48 -1.04 -9.93
CA LYS A 80 0.33 -0.61 -9.12
C LYS A 80 -0.31 -1.71 -8.25
N THR A 81 0.34 -2.85 -8.13
CA THR A 81 -0.14 -4.02 -7.37
C THR A 81 0.83 -4.46 -6.29
N THR A 82 2.11 -4.13 -6.42
CA THR A 82 3.14 -4.38 -5.41
C THR A 82 3.30 -3.12 -4.57
N CYS A 83 2.67 -3.10 -3.40
CA CYS A 83 2.69 -1.97 -2.47
C CYS A 83 3.55 -2.26 -1.24
N ASN A 84 3.89 -1.22 -0.47
CA ASN A 84 4.77 -1.34 0.70
C ASN A 84 6.15 -1.90 0.34
N ALA A 85 6.64 -1.49 -0.83
CA ALA A 85 7.94 -1.83 -1.37
C ALA A 85 8.55 -0.55 -1.94
N GLN A 86 9.76 -0.21 -1.49
CA GLN A 86 10.48 0.96 -1.97
C GLN A 86 10.85 0.75 -3.45
N ASP A 87 10.39 1.62 -4.33
CA ASP A 87 10.89 1.64 -5.70
C ASP A 87 12.36 2.09 -5.70
N ALA A 88 13.19 1.45 -6.52
CA ALA A 88 14.62 1.79 -6.61
C ALA A 88 14.87 3.23 -7.12
N SER A 89 13.86 3.85 -7.73
CA SER A 89 13.85 5.25 -8.16
C SER A 89 13.34 6.24 -7.11
N GLU A 90 12.82 5.77 -5.96
CA GLU A 90 12.42 6.67 -4.89
C GLU A 90 13.62 7.42 -4.31
N ALA A 91 13.35 8.62 -3.81
CA ALA A 91 14.40 9.47 -3.28
C ALA A 91 15.04 8.81 -2.04
N SER A 92 16.37 8.90 -1.93
CA SER A 92 17.17 8.25 -0.87
C SER A 92 16.85 8.68 0.56
N TRP A 93 16.02 9.71 0.74
CA TRP A 93 15.53 10.16 2.04
C TRP A 93 14.25 9.43 2.48
N ASN A 94 13.54 8.75 1.57
CA ASN A 94 12.41 7.89 1.88
C ASN A 94 12.92 6.45 2.06
N SER A 95 12.63 5.85 3.22
CA SER A 95 13.08 4.50 3.56
C SER A 95 12.03 3.41 3.33
N GLY A 96 10.90 3.76 2.69
CA GLY A 96 9.80 2.83 2.43
C GLY A 96 8.79 3.35 1.43
#